data_AF-A0AA97GJM6-F1
#
_entry.id   AF-A0AA97GJM6-F1
#
_cell.length_a   1.000
_cell.length_b   1.000
_cell.length_c   1.000
_cell.angle_alpha   90.00
_cell.angle_beta   90.00
_cell.angle_gamma   90.00
#
_symmetry.space_group_name_H-M   'P 1'
#
loop_
_entity.id
_entity.type
_entity.pdbx_description
1 polymer ?
#
loop_
_entity_poly.entity_id
_entity_poly.type
_entity_poly.pdbx_seq_one_letter_code
_entity_poly.pdbx_strand_id
1 'polypeptide(L)'
;MALRLKYLALLPLLVAATACQQPNNIKTPVETYATQNQPAVVNNAWIEISRGALDFNIKKVQNLLGDKSSLCAVLKGDAYGHDLSLVTPIMIENNVQCIGVTNNQELKTVRDLGFKGRLMRVRSATEQEMAQATQYETEELIGNLAMAQRLNAIAKKQNKVIPIHLALNSAGMSRNGLDVSSASGLDEAKQIAELSQLKIVGIMSHYPEEDEAQIRKDLAKFKKESQQVLNVTGLKREDITLHVANTYATITVPESWLDMVRVGGIFYGDTIATNDYKRVMTLKSNIASVNHYPKGNTVGYDRTYTLKRDSVLANIPVGYADGYRRVFSNAGHALINGQTVPVLGKTSMNTVMVDVTDLKYVSPGDEVVFFGKQGHAEITAEEVEDISGALFTEMSILWGATNKRILVD
;
A
#
# COMPACT_ATOMS: atom_id res chain seq x y z
N MET A 1 -58.64 -35.84 -27.06
CA MET A 1 -57.96 -36.41 -28.24
C MET A 1 -56.50 -36.63 -27.87
N ALA A 2 -55.93 -37.82 -27.70
CA ALA A 2 -56.39 -39.19 -27.86
C ALA A 2 -55.62 -40.14 -26.91
N LEU A 3 -56.23 -41.30 -26.67
CA LEU A 3 -55.80 -42.52 -25.95
C LEU A 3 -54.38 -43.03 -26.35
N ARG A 4 -53.52 -43.53 -25.44
CA ARG A 4 -53.48 -44.84 -24.69
C ARG A 4 -52.82 -46.00 -25.46
N LEU A 5 -52.06 -46.83 -24.70
CA LEU A 5 -51.60 -48.24 -24.95
C LEU A 5 -50.40 -48.43 -25.91
N LYS A 6 -49.46 -49.39 -25.77
CA LYS A 6 -49.24 -50.52 -24.84
C LYS A 6 -47.81 -51.07 -25.06
N TYR A 7 -47.25 -51.72 -24.03
CA TYR A 7 -46.06 -52.56 -24.05
C TYR A 7 -46.12 -53.68 -25.11
N LEU A 8 -44.96 -54.09 -25.65
CA LEU A 8 -44.61 -55.51 -25.82
C LEU A 8 -43.08 -55.68 -25.92
N ALA A 9 -42.57 -56.65 -25.16
CA ALA A 9 -41.18 -57.07 -25.08
C ALA A 9 -40.78 -58.03 -26.22
N LEU A 10 -39.48 -58.14 -26.52
CA LEU A 10 -38.75 -59.38 -26.87
C LEU A 10 -37.24 -59.10 -27.11
N LEU A 11 -36.40 -59.58 -26.18
CA LEU A 11 -35.01 -60.02 -26.43
C LEU A 11 -35.03 -61.40 -27.14
N PRO A 12 -33.90 -62.03 -27.53
CA PRO A 12 -32.54 -61.56 -27.87
C PRO A 12 -32.02 -62.18 -29.20
N LEU A 13 -30.83 -61.77 -29.70
CA LEU A 13 -29.89 -62.70 -30.36
C LEU A 13 -28.50 -62.06 -30.52
N LEU A 14 -27.50 -62.78 -29.97
CA LEU A 14 -26.06 -62.58 -30.18
C LEU A 14 -25.69 -62.74 -31.67
N VAL A 15 -24.68 -62.01 -32.15
CA VAL A 15 -23.45 -62.57 -32.78
C VAL A 15 -22.36 -61.49 -32.79
N ALA A 16 -21.13 -61.92 -32.53
CA ALA A 16 -19.87 -61.19 -32.39
C ALA A 16 -19.37 -60.49 -33.66
N ALA A 17 -18.54 -59.44 -33.49
CA ALA A 17 -17.20 -59.37 -34.08
C ALA A 17 -16.42 -58.13 -33.59
N THR A 18 -15.19 -58.41 -33.20
CA THR A 18 -14.02 -57.55 -32.97
C THR A 18 -13.80 -56.42 -33.98
N ALA A 19 -13.36 -55.24 -33.51
CA ALA A 19 -12.12 -54.60 -34.00
C ALA A 19 -11.80 -53.25 -33.29
N CYS A 20 -10.57 -53.18 -32.79
CA CYS A 20 -9.69 -52.01 -32.71
C CYS A 20 -10.10 -50.80 -31.87
N GLN A 21 -9.52 -50.76 -30.67
CA GLN A 21 -9.16 -49.52 -29.96
C GLN A 21 -8.15 -48.71 -30.79
N GLN A 22 -8.43 -47.42 -30.99
CA GLN A 22 -7.40 -46.39 -31.18
C GLN A 22 -7.59 -45.31 -30.11
N PRO A 23 -6.53 -44.90 -29.40
CA PRO A 23 -6.60 -43.77 -28.49
C PRO A 23 -6.59 -42.46 -29.29
N ASN A 24 -7.62 -41.64 -29.12
CA ASN A 24 -7.64 -40.25 -29.60
C ASN A 24 -6.56 -39.45 -28.86
N ASN A 25 -5.39 -39.36 -29.47
CA ASN A 25 -4.29 -38.53 -29.01
C ASN A 25 -4.40 -37.17 -29.69
N ILE A 26 -5.36 -36.34 -29.27
CA ILE A 26 -5.42 -34.93 -29.68
C ILE A 26 -4.37 -34.20 -28.83
N LYS A 27 -3.13 -34.19 -29.32
CA LYS A 27 -2.13 -33.23 -28.87
C LYS A 27 -2.51 -31.86 -29.42
N THR A 28 -3.22 -31.06 -28.64
CA THR A 28 -3.30 -29.63 -28.86
C THR A 28 -1.87 -29.07 -28.79
N PRO A 29 -1.37 -28.34 -29.79
CA PRO A 29 -0.08 -27.69 -29.67
C PRO A 29 -0.22 -26.63 -28.57
N VAL A 30 0.50 -26.83 -27.46
CA VAL A 30 0.80 -25.72 -26.55
C VAL A 30 1.75 -24.84 -27.33
N GLU A 31 1.23 -23.80 -27.97
CA GLU A 31 2.04 -22.69 -28.43
C GLU A 31 2.68 -22.07 -27.18
N THR A 32 3.92 -22.47 -26.93
CA THR A 32 4.84 -21.73 -26.09
C THR A 32 5.04 -20.38 -26.76
N TYR A 33 4.24 -19.38 -26.37
CA TYR A 33 4.55 -17.99 -26.65
C TYR A 33 5.87 -17.68 -25.95
N ALA A 34 6.96 -17.85 -26.71
CA ALA A 34 8.25 -17.29 -26.36
C ALA A 34 8.01 -15.82 -26.03
N THR A 35 8.40 -15.41 -24.83
CA THR A 35 8.48 -14.03 -24.41
C THR A 35 9.44 -13.30 -25.35
N GLN A 36 8.90 -12.78 -26.45
CA GLN A 36 9.60 -11.85 -27.30
C GLN A 36 9.90 -10.61 -26.44
N ASN A 37 11.17 -10.22 -26.39
CA ASN A 37 11.62 -8.93 -25.88
C ASN A 37 10.88 -7.82 -26.64
N GLN A 38 9.70 -7.43 -26.17
CA GLN A 38 9.04 -6.23 -26.67
C GLN A 38 9.85 -5.02 -26.20
N PRO A 39 10.06 -4.02 -27.06
CA PRO A 39 10.75 -2.80 -26.67
C PRO A 39 9.98 -2.14 -25.52
N ALA A 40 10.71 -1.59 -24.54
CA ALA A 40 10.09 -0.89 -23.42
C ALA A 40 9.21 0.25 -23.94
N VAL A 41 7.97 0.32 -23.44
CA VAL A 41 7.05 1.42 -23.75
C VAL A 41 7.58 2.69 -23.10
N VAL A 42 7.69 3.77 -23.89
CA VAL A 42 8.11 5.08 -23.40
C VAL A 42 6.97 5.69 -22.57
N ASN A 43 7.29 6.16 -21.36
CA ASN A 43 6.32 6.75 -20.45
C ASN A 43 6.19 8.27 -20.70
N ASN A 44 4.99 8.83 -20.52
CA ASN A 44 4.80 10.29 -20.49
C ASN A 44 5.34 10.90 -19.19
N ALA A 45 5.14 10.19 -18.08
CA ALA A 45 5.65 10.51 -16.76
C ALA A 45 5.97 9.23 -15.98
N TRP A 46 6.86 9.36 -15.01
CA TRP A 46 7.30 8.24 -14.20
C TRP A 46 7.68 8.71 -12.80
N ILE A 47 7.81 7.73 -11.92
CA ILE A 47 8.29 7.90 -10.57
C ILE A 47 9.60 7.15 -10.44
N GLU A 48 10.65 7.85 -10.05
CA GLU A 48 11.88 7.23 -9.60
C GLU A 48 11.76 6.85 -8.12
N ILE A 49 12.18 5.63 -7.80
CA ILE A 49 12.21 5.05 -6.45
C ILE A 49 13.68 4.78 -6.11
N SER A 50 14.28 5.57 -5.22
CA SER A 50 15.69 5.40 -4.85
C SER A 50 15.88 4.19 -3.93
N ARG A 51 16.52 3.14 -4.47
CA ARG A 51 16.89 1.94 -3.72
C ARG A 51 17.81 2.27 -2.55
N GLY A 52 18.83 3.10 -2.79
CA GLY A 52 19.80 3.53 -1.78
C GLY A 52 19.16 4.31 -0.62
N ALA A 53 18.18 5.17 -0.90
CA ALA A 53 17.44 5.89 0.14
C ALA A 53 16.59 4.95 1.00
N LEU A 54 15.90 4.00 0.37
CA LEU A 54 15.07 3.00 1.05
C LEU A 54 15.93 2.07 1.94
N ASP A 55 17.03 1.54 1.41
CA ASP A 55 17.98 0.70 2.17
C ASP A 55 18.55 1.46 3.39
N PHE A 56 18.95 2.72 3.19
CA PHE A 56 19.40 3.58 4.27
C PHE A 56 18.34 3.72 5.37
N ASN A 57 17.09 4.02 4.99
CA ASN A 57 16.01 4.19 5.95
C ASN A 57 15.72 2.89 6.72
N ILE A 58 15.70 1.73 6.04
CA ILE A 58 15.48 0.43 6.68
C ILE A 58 16.56 0.15 7.73
N LYS A 59 17.84 0.27 7.34
CA LYS A 59 18.98 0.06 8.26
C LYS A 59 18.96 1.03 9.43
N LYS A 60 18.57 2.28 9.19
CA LYS A 60 18.44 3.28 10.24
C LYS A 60 17.39 2.90 11.28
N VAL A 61 16.23 2.39 10.87
CA VAL A 61 15.21 1.88 11.80
C VAL A 61 15.71 0.63 12.55
N GLN A 62 16.35 -0.31 11.86
CA GLN A 62 16.92 -1.49 12.50
C GLN A 62 17.95 -1.12 13.57
N ASN A 63 18.83 -0.16 13.28
CA ASN A 63 19.81 0.36 14.24
C ASN A 63 19.16 1.09 15.42
N LEU A 64 18.05 1.81 15.19
CA LEU A 64 17.28 2.46 16.26
C LEU A 64 16.72 1.44 17.25
N LEU A 65 16.15 0.34 16.75
CA LEU A 65 15.54 -0.70 17.57
C LEU A 65 16.58 -1.59 18.27
N GLY A 66 17.65 -1.95 17.55
CA GLY A 66 18.59 -3.00 17.98
C GLY A 66 17.84 -4.28 18.33
N ASP A 67 18.23 -4.93 19.43
CA ASP A 67 17.58 -6.15 19.92
C ASP A 67 16.40 -5.89 20.88
N LYS A 68 15.96 -4.63 21.03
CA LYS A 68 14.95 -4.25 22.04
C LYS A 68 13.51 -4.50 21.59
N SER A 69 13.27 -4.55 20.27
CA SER A 69 11.95 -4.78 19.68
C SER A 69 12.10 -5.26 18.24
N SER A 70 11.13 -6.00 17.73
CA SER A 70 11.14 -6.49 16.35
C SER A 70 10.50 -5.49 15.37
N LEU A 71 10.87 -5.56 14.09
CA LEU A 71 10.38 -4.67 13.05
C LEU A 71 9.31 -5.37 12.20
N CYS A 72 8.11 -4.77 12.13
CA CYS A 72 7.15 -5.07 11.08
C CYS A 72 7.05 -3.92 10.06
N ALA A 73 7.44 -4.19 8.81
CA ALA A 73 7.37 -3.23 7.72
C ALA A 73 5.95 -3.15 7.15
N VAL A 74 5.28 -2.01 7.30
CA VAL A 74 3.93 -1.78 6.79
C VAL A 74 4.00 -1.29 5.35
N LEU A 75 3.61 -2.14 4.40
CA LEU A 75 3.71 -1.92 2.95
C LEU A 75 2.35 -1.78 2.24
N LYS A 76 1.30 -1.42 2.99
CA LYS A 76 -0.04 -1.18 2.43
C LYS A 76 -0.05 -0.02 1.42
N GLY A 77 -1.09 0.05 0.59
CA GLY A 77 -1.23 1.10 -0.41
C GLY A 77 -0.17 0.96 -1.50
N ASP A 78 0.12 -0.28 -1.90
CA ASP A 78 1.21 -0.60 -2.83
C ASP A 78 2.56 -0.01 -2.42
N ALA A 79 2.96 -0.31 -1.18
CA ALA A 79 4.13 0.29 -0.52
C ALA A 79 4.06 1.83 -0.50
N TYR A 80 2.91 2.38 -0.08
CA TYR A 80 2.68 3.83 -0.01
C TYR A 80 2.91 4.52 -1.39
N GLY A 81 2.55 3.83 -2.48
CA GLY A 81 2.78 4.29 -3.86
C GLY A 81 4.17 4.02 -4.44
N HIS A 82 5.06 3.37 -3.69
CA HIS A 82 6.45 3.12 -4.09
C HIS A 82 6.65 1.78 -4.83
N ASP A 83 5.56 1.10 -5.18
CA ASP A 83 5.52 -0.22 -5.82
C ASP A 83 5.97 -1.34 -4.88
N LEU A 84 5.00 -2.15 -4.45
CA LEU A 84 5.26 -3.29 -3.58
C LEU A 84 6.22 -4.31 -4.21
N SER A 85 6.25 -4.42 -5.54
CA SER A 85 7.16 -5.32 -6.25
C SER A 85 8.62 -4.84 -6.24
N LEU A 86 8.84 -3.53 -6.10
CA LEU A 86 10.18 -2.95 -5.96
C LEU A 86 10.64 -2.94 -4.50
N VAL A 87 9.73 -2.67 -3.57
CA VAL A 87 10.05 -2.48 -2.14
C VAL A 87 10.23 -3.81 -1.40
N THR A 88 9.42 -4.83 -1.69
CA THR A 88 9.47 -6.12 -0.96
C THR A 88 10.83 -6.82 -1.06
N PRO A 89 11.49 -6.92 -2.24
CA PRO A 89 12.81 -7.52 -2.34
C PRO A 89 13.86 -6.83 -1.44
N ILE A 90 13.81 -5.50 -1.34
CA ILE A 90 14.74 -4.73 -0.49
C ILE A 90 14.50 -5.00 1.00
N MET A 91 13.23 -5.21 1.40
CA MET A 91 12.89 -5.64 2.76
C MET A 91 13.41 -7.05 3.07
N ILE A 92 13.34 -7.97 2.11
CA ILE A 92 13.87 -9.34 2.23
C ILE A 92 15.41 -9.31 2.38
N GLU A 93 16.09 -8.55 1.52
CA GLU A 93 17.55 -8.41 1.55
C GLU A 93 18.07 -7.82 2.87
N ASN A 94 17.27 -6.94 3.50
CA ASN A 94 17.55 -6.38 4.82
C ASN A 94 17.08 -7.28 5.98
N ASN A 95 16.67 -8.52 5.71
CA ASN A 95 16.24 -9.50 6.72
C ASN A 95 15.07 -9.02 7.61
N VAL A 96 14.17 -8.19 7.06
CA VAL A 96 12.91 -7.85 7.75
C VAL A 96 12.09 -9.13 7.96
N GLN A 97 11.62 -9.37 9.19
CA GLN A 97 10.96 -10.64 9.55
C GLN A 97 9.43 -10.55 9.59
N CYS A 98 8.87 -9.34 9.56
CA CYS A 98 7.43 -9.10 9.52
C CYS A 98 7.06 -8.06 8.45
N ILE A 99 6.04 -8.36 7.65
CA ILE A 99 5.43 -7.41 6.71
C ILE A 99 3.94 -7.28 7.01
N GLY A 100 3.43 -6.05 7.03
CA GLY A 100 2.02 -5.73 7.19
C GLY A 100 1.42 -5.11 5.93
N VAL A 101 0.38 -5.72 5.36
CA VAL A 101 -0.33 -5.20 4.17
C VAL A 101 -1.85 -5.21 4.42
N THR A 102 -2.66 -4.87 3.41
CA THR A 102 -4.12 -4.72 3.59
C THR A 102 -4.97 -5.59 2.68
N ASN A 103 -4.70 -5.60 1.37
CA ASN A 103 -5.55 -6.28 0.40
C ASN A 103 -4.95 -7.64 -0.01
N ASN A 104 -5.77 -8.52 -0.59
CA ASN A 104 -5.34 -9.86 -0.96
C ASN A 104 -4.32 -9.88 -2.11
N GLN A 105 -4.33 -8.88 -2.99
CA GLN A 105 -3.33 -8.75 -4.04
C GLN A 105 -1.96 -8.44 -3.43
N GLU A 106 -1.87 -7.54 -2.45
CA GLU A 106 -0.64 -7.25 -1.72
C GLU A 106 -0.12 -8.48 -0.98
N LEU A 107 -0.99 -9.23 -0.29
CA LEU A 107 -0.62 -10.48 0.37
C LEU A 107 -0.02 -11.50 -0.59
N LYS A 108 -0.68 -11.68 -1.75
CA LYS A 108 -0.21 -12.54 -2.81
C LYS A 108 1.14 -12.07 -3.34
N THR A 109 1.28 -10.80 -3.69
CA THR A 109 2.50 -10.21 -4.23
C THR A 109 3.68 -10.42 -3.28
N VAL A 110 3.51 -10.17 -1.98
CA VAL A 110 4.58 -10.38 -0.98
C VAL A 110 5.04 -11.85 -0.95
N ARG A 111 4.11 -12.81 -0.99
CA ARG A 111 4.45 -14.24 -1.02
C ARG A 111 5.08 -14.68 -2.34
N ASP A 112 4.57 -14.19 -3.46
CA ASP A 112 5.10 -14.48 -4.81
C ASP A 112 6.55 -13.98 -4.95
N LEU A 113 6.90 -12.87 -4.29
CA LEU A 113 8.26 -12.32 -4.23
C LEU A 113 9.18 -13.08 -3.25
N GLY A 114 8.71 -14.17 -2.66
CA GLY A 114 9.52 -15.10 -1.87
C GLY A 114 9.62 -14.78 -0.38
N PHE A 115 8.90 -13.78 0.14
CA PHE A 115 8.91 -13.48 1.57
C PHE A 115 8.32 -14.64 2.40
N LYS A 116 9.12 -15.18 3.32
CA LYS A 116 8.76 -16.33 4.18
C LYS A 116 8.47 -15.97 5.63
N GLY A 117 8.70 -14.71 6.02
CA GLY A 117 8.46 -14.23 7.38
C GLY A 117 6.98 -14.11 7.73
N ARG A 118 6.73 -13.46 8.87
CA ARG A 118 5.40 -13.15 9.39
C ARG A 118 4.68 -12.17 8.46
N LEU A 119 3.52 -12.55 7.94
CA LEU A 119 2.73 -11.71 7.05
C LEU A 119 1.40 -11.36 7.73
N MET A 120 1.19 -10.07 8.00
CA MET A 120 0.04 -9.58 8.74
C MET A 120 -0.90 -8.76 7.86
N ARG A 121 -2.20 -8.83 8.15
CA ARG A 121 -3.14 -7.80 7.69
C ARG A 121 -3.26 -6.69 8.73
N VAL A 122 -3.19 -5.42 8.32
CA VAL A 122 -3.24 -4.26 9.24
C VAL A 122 -4.58 -3.52 9.25
N ARG A 123 -5.66 -4.18 8.81
CA ARG A 123 -7.05 -3.73 8.91
C ARG A 123 -8.00 -4.92 9.06
N SER A 124 -9.22 -4.66 9.51
CA SER A 124 -10.30 -5.63 9.38
C SER A 124 -10.52 -6.03 7.90
N ALA A 125 -10.87 -7.28 7.68
CA ALA A 125 -11.16 -7.83 6.35
C ALA A 125 -12.52 -8.53 6.32
N THR A 126 -13.09 -8.62 5.12
CA THR A 126 -14.34 -9.35 4.89
C THR A 126 -14.10 -10.87 4.97
N GLU A 127 -15.18 -11.64 5.13
CA GLU A 127 -15.10 -13.11 5.10
C GLU A 127 -14.50 -13.65 3.80
N GLN A 128 -14.85 -13.05 2.66
CA GLN A 128 -14.33 -13.46 1.35
C GLN A 128 -12.83 -13.20 1.26
N GLU A 129 -12.38 -12.04 1.74
CA GLU A 129 -10.95 -11.71 1.77
C GLU A 129 -10.18 -12.71 2.64
N MET A 130 -10.64 -12.96 3.87
CA MET A 130 -9.96 -13.87 4.80
C MET A 130 -10.00 -15.33 4.31
N ALA A 131 -11.11 -15.79 3.74
CA ALA A 131 -11.24 -17.14 3.21
C ALA A 131 -10.23 -17.43 2.09
N GLN A 132 -10.00 -16.45 1.20
CA GLN A 132 -8.98 -16.56 0.16
C GLN A 132 -7.56 -16.42 0.73
N ALA A 133 -7.36 -15.54 1.71
CA ALA A 133 -6.04 -15.18 2.22
C ALA A 133 -5.34 -16.29 3.00
N THR A 134 -6.04 -17.36 3.41
CA THR A 134 -5.41 -18.48 4.11
C THR A 134 -4.35 -19.21 3.27
N GLN A 135 -4.38 -19.06 1.94
CA GLN A 135 -3.35 -19.61 1.04
C GLN A 135 -2.02 -18.85 1.12
N TYR A 136 -2.04 -17.64 1.68
CA TYR A 136 -0.86 -16.78 1.84
C TYR A 136 -0.30 -16.81 3.27
N GLU A 137 -0.82 -17.69 4.14
CA GLU A 137 -0.39 -17.80 5.55
C GLU A 137 -0.44 -16.46 6.28
N THR A 138 -1.54 -15.73 6.10
CA THR A 138 -1.76 -14.41 6.70
C THR A 138 -2.18 -14.53 8.16
N GLU A 139 -1.58 -13.69 9.01
CA GLU A 139 -2.09 -13.40 10.35
C GLU A 139 -3.13 -12.27 10.27
N GLU A 140 -4.38 -12.60 10.55
CA GLU A 140 -5.51 -11.70 10.37
C GLU A 140 -5.72 -10.77 11.58
N LEU A 141 -6.28 -9.58 11.36
CA LEU A 141 -6.60 -8.63 12.42
C LEU A 141 -8.08 -8.70 12.81
N ILE A 142 -8.37 -9.01 14.07
CA ILE A 142 -9.73 -9.21 14.58
C ILE A 142 -9.95 -8.31 15.80
N GLY A 143 -11.05 -7.56 15.81
CA GLY A 143 -11.50 -6.78 16.96
C GLY A 143 -13.02 -6.85 17.17
N ASN A 144 -13.62 -7.96 16.77
CA ASN A 144 -15.07 -8.19 16.89
C ASN A 144 -15.36 -9.70 17.01
N LEU A 145 -16.17 -10.09 17.99
CA LEU A 145 -16.51 -11.50 18.25
C LEU A 145 -17.23 -12.16 17.07
N ALA A 146 -18.21 -11.49 16.45
CA ALA A 146 -18.95 -12.07 15.33
C ALA A 146 -18.03 -12.37 14.13
N MET A 147 -17.06 -11.49 13.85
CA MET A 147 -16.06 -11.75 12.81
C MET A 147 -15.09 -12.86 13.20
N ALA A 148 -14.70 -12.97 14.47
CA ALA A 148 -13.91 -14.10 14.95
C ALA A 148 -14.65 -15.43 14.75
N GLN A 149 -15.94 -15.49 15.09
CA GLN A 149 -16.77 -16.70 14.90
C GLN A 149 -16.87 -17.09 13.41
N ARG A 150 -17.02 -16.11 12.51
CA ARG A 150 -17.04 -16.32 11.06
C ARG A 150 -15.69 -16.84 10.55
N LEU A 151 -14.59 -16.24 10.98
CA LEU A 151 -13.24 -16.70 10.62
C LEU A 151 -12.97 -18.11 11.15
N ASN A 152 -13.38 -18.42 12.38
CA ASN A 152 -13.29 -19.76 12.95
C ASN A 152 -14.08 -20.80 12.13
N ALA A 153 -15.27 -20.44 11.63
CA ALA A 153 -16.03 -21.32 10.74
C ALA A 153 -15.34 -21.55 9.39
N ILE A 154 -14.72 -20.51 8.81
CA ILE A 154 -13.88 -20.62 7.62
C ILE A 154 -12.71 -21.57 7.88
N ALA A 155 -11.99 -21.36 8.99
CA ALA A 155 -10.84 -22.15 9.41
C ALA A 155 -11.22 -23.64 9.60
N LYS A 156 -12.37 -23.92 10.24
CA LYS A 156 -12.93 -25.29 10.35
C LYS A 156 -13.17 -25.94 8.99
N LYS A 157 -13.80 -25.23 8.06
CA LYS A 157 -14.09 -25.74 6.71
C LYS A 157 -12.81 -26.03 5.92
N GLN A 158 -11.74 -25.27 6.17
CA GLN A 158 -10.45 -25.43 5.51
C GLN A 158 -9.48 -26.34 6.26
N ASN A 159 -9.89 -26.88 7.41
CA ASN A 159 -9.04 -27.67 8.31
C ASN A 159 -7.71 -26.97 8.66
N LYS A 160 -7.78 -25.69 9.02
CA LYS A 160 -6.63 -24.86 9.40
C LYS A 160 -6.85 -24.23 10.77
N VAL A 161 -5.75 -23.96 11.47
CA VAL A 161 -5.72 -23.01 12.59
C VAL A 161 -5.19 -21.69 12.05
N ILE A 162 -5.98 -20.63 12.14
CA ILE A 162 -5.61 -19.31 11.61
C ILE A 162 -5.00 -18.46 12.73
N PRO A 163 -3.75 -17.97 12.58
CA PRO A 163 -3.18 -16.99 13.50
C PRO A 163 -3.91 -15.65 13.40
N ILE A 164 -4.21 -15.04 14.53
CA ILE A 164 -4.86 -13.73 14.60
C ILE A 164 -4.15 -12.79 15.56
N HIS A 165 -4.29 -11.50 15.27
CA HIS A 165 -4.00 -10.41 16.18
C HIS A 165 -5.31 -9.85 16.73
N LEU A 166 -5.47 -9.85 18.05
CA LEU A 166 -6.60 -9.21 18.71
C LEU A 166 -6.34 -7.70 18.80
N ALA A 167 -7.12 -6.93 18.05
CA ALA A 167 -7.09 -5.48 18.08
C ALA A 167 -7.91 -4.95 19.25
N LEU A 168 -7.33 -4.07 20.06
CA LEU A 168 -7.97 -3.37 21.16
C LEU A 168 -8.18 -1.88 20.82
N ASN A 169 -9.30 -1.32 21.28
CA ASN A 169 -9.61 0.10 21.13
C ASN A 169 -8.96 0.99 22.22
N SER A 170 -7.87 0.54 22.86
CA SER A 170 -7.25 1.23 23.99
C SER A 170 -6.96 2.70 23.72
N ALA A 171 -6.37 3.01 22.57
CA ALA A 171 -6.04 4.38 22.15
C ALA A 171 -7.21 5.13 21.49
N GLY A 172 -8.40 4.53 21.34
CA GLY A 172 -9.60 5.25 20.93
C GLY A 172 -9.82 5.45 19.42
N MET A 173 -9.09 4.75 18.55
CA MET A 173 -9.30 4.84 17.09
C MET A 173 -10.71 4.48 16.62
N SER A 174 -11.43 3.63 17.37
CA SER A 174 -12.81 3.17 17.10
C SER A 174 -13.00 2.66 15.66
N ARG A 175 -11.99 1.92 15.18
CA ARG A 175 -11.86 1.49 13.78
C ARG A 175 -11.82 -0.03 13.60
N ASN A 176 -10.77 -0.67 14.12
CA ASN A 176 -10.55 -2.11 13.97
C ASN A 176 -10.63 -2.87 15.30
N GLY A 177 -10.63 -2.17 16.44
CA GLY A 177 -10.38 -2.74 17.75
C GLY A 177 -11.63 -2.99 18.57
N LEU A 178 -11.61 -4.06 19.36
CA LEU A 178 -12.58 -4.36 20.40
C LEU A 178 -12.37 -3.39 21.57
N ASP A 179 -13.44 -2.76 22.04
CA ASP A 179 -13.39 -1.98 23.28
C ASP A 179 -13.48 -2.92 24.48
N VAL A 180 -12.41 -2.97 25.29
CA VAL A 180 -12.28 -3.83 26.47
C VAL A 180 -12.32 -3.04 27.78
N SER A 181 -12.79 -1.78 27.75
CA SER A 181 -12.95 -0.94 28.94
C SER A 181 -14.06 -1.42 29.89
N SER A 182 -14.95 -2.29 29.40
CA SER A 182 -16.09 -2.86 30.13
C SER A 182 -15.97 -4.37 30.32
N ALA A 183 -16.72 -4.91 31.29
CA ALA A 183 -16.78 -6.35 31.53
C ALA A 183 -17.29 -7.14 30.31
N SER A 184 -18.23 -6.59 29.55
CA SER A 184 -18.72 -7.21 28.31
C SER A 184 -17.65 -7.28 27.23
N GLY A 185 -16.83 -6.24 27.09
CA GLY A 185 -15.69 -6.25 26.16
C GLY A 185 -14.64 -7.31 26.51
N LEU A 186 -14.34 -7.46 27.80
CA LEU A 186 -13.45 -8.52 28.29
C LEU A 186 -14.06 -9.92 28.08
N ASP A 187 -15.38 -10.07 28.25
CA ASP A 187 -16.07 -11.32 27.97
C ASP A 187 -16.02 -11.68 26.48
N GLU A 188 -16.20 -10.71 25.58
CA GLU A 188 -16.01 -10.93 24.13
C GLU A 188 -14.56 -11.36 23.82
N ALA A 189 -13.55 -10.73 24.42
CA ALA A 189 -12.16 -11.13 24.24
C ALA A 189 -11.90 -12.57 24.70
N LYS A 190 -12.51 -12.98 25.83
CA LYS A 190 -12.48 -14.36 26.31
C LYS A 190 -13.13 -15.33 25.32
N GLN A 191 -14.32 -15.02 24.83
CA GLN A 191 -15.01 -15.85 23.84
C GLN A 191 -14.21 -15.99 22.53
N ILE A 192 -13.49 -14.93 22.10
CA ILE A 192 -12.59 -15.01 20.95
C ILE A 192 -11.45 -16.00 21.20
N ALA A 193 -10.86 -16.00 22.40
CA ALA A 193 -9.76 -16.91 22.76
C ALA A 193 -10.19 -18.39 22.86
N GLU A 194 -11.48 -18.66 23.11
CA GLU A 194 -12.03 -20.02 23.18
C GLU A 194 -12.30 -20.65 21.78
N LEU A 195 -12.14 -19.89 20.69
CA LEU A 195 -12.38 -20.36 19.33
C LEU A 195 -11.25 -21.30 18.86
N SER A 196 -11.54 -22.61 18.82
CA SER A 196 -10.54 -23.66 18.63
C SER A 196 -9.74 -23.67 17.33
N GLN A 197 -10.20 -22.98 16.27
CA GLN A 197 -9.44 -22.85 15.02
C GLN A 197 -8.77 -21.49 14.85
N LEU A 198 -8.75 -20.65 15.89
CA LEU A 198 -8.01 -19.40 15.91
C LEU A 198 -6.90 -19.48 16.95
N LYS A 199 -5.74 -18.93 16.63
CA LYS A 199 -4.62 -18.78 17.57
C LYS A 199 -4.31 -17.30 17.73
N ILE A 200 -4.55 -16.75 18.91
CA ILE A 200 -4.12 -15.38 19.21
C ILE A 200 -2.59 -15.40 19.34
N VAL A 201 -1.91 -14.71 18.42
CA VAL A 201 -0.43 -14.60 18.36
C VAL A 201 0.05 -13.17 18.60
N GLY A 202 -0.88 -12.22 18.73
CA GLY A 202 -0.58 -10.86 19.12
C GLY A 202 -1.79 -10.11 19.64
N ILE A 203 -1.53 -9.08 20.44
CA ILE A 203 -2.53 -8.12 20.92
C ILE A 203 -2.01 -6.74 20.58
N MET A 204 -2.89 -5.90 20.04
CA MET A 204 -2.45 -4.64 19.45
C MET A 204 -3.42 -3.49 19.67
N SER A 205 -2.92 -2.27 19.54
CA SER A 205 -3.73 -1.07 19.37
C SER A 205 -3.03 -0.11 18.41
N HIS A 206 -3.59 1.07 18.18
CA HIS A 206 -3.04 2.06 17.26
C HIS A 206 -3.41 3.48 17.69
N TYR A 207 -2.42 4.35 17.76
CA TYR A 207 -2.60 5.73 18.21
C TYR A 207 -3.34 6.58 17.17
N PRO A 208 -4.34 7.38 17.59
CA PRO A 208 -5.04 8.32 16.71
C PRO A 208 -4.26 9.63 16.51
N GLU A 209 -3.42 10.00 17.48
CA GLU A 209 -2.74 11.29 17.53
C GLU A 209 -1.22 11.10 17.50
N GLU A 210 -0.54 11.95 16.75
CA GLU A 210 0.91 12.08 16.72
C GLU A 210 1.36 13.14 17.76
N ASP A 211 0.99 12.91 19.01
CA ASP A 211 1.34 13.71 20.18
C ASP A 211 1.96 12.81 21.26
N GLU A 212 3.18 13.13 21.71
CA GLU A 212 3.89 12.24 22.62
C GLU A 212 3.20 12.05 23.98
N ALA A 213 2.58 13.11 24.52
CA ALA A 213 1.95 13.05 25.82
C ALA A 213 0.67 12.19 25.76
N GLN A 214 -0.10 12.32 24.69
CA GLN A 214 -1.27 11.50 24.43
C GLN A 214 -0.89 10.04 24.17
N ILE A 215 0.14 9.78 23.36
CA ILE A 215 0.68 8.43 23.12
C ILE A 215 1.09 7.75 24.43
N ARG A 216 1.75 8.45 25.36
CA ARG A 216 2.12 7.88 26.67
C ARG A 216 0.91 7.51 27.52
N LYS A 217 -0.16 8.32 27.50
CA LYS A 217 -1.44 7.99 28.19
C LYS A 217 -2.09 6.75 27.58
N ASP A 218 -2.18 6.70 26.27
CA ASP A 218 -2.79 5.59 25.53
C ASP A 218 -1.98 4.30 25.67
N LEU A 219 -0.65 4.40 25.73
CA LEU A 219 0.25 3.28 26.04
C LEU A 219 -0.03 2.71 27.44
N ALA A 220 -0.16 3.56 28.45
CA ALA A 220 -0.46 3.12 29.81
C ALA A 220 -1.82 2.39 29.88
N LYS A 221 -2.83 2.92 29.18
CA LYS A 221 -4.14 2.28 29.04
C LYS A 221 -4.04 0.93 28.32
N PHE A 222 -3.32 0.86 27.21
CA PHE A 222 -3.09 -0.39 26.48
C PHE A 222 -2.38 -1.45 27.33
N LYS A 223 -1.33 -1.08 28.08
CA LYS A 223 -0.63 -2.02 28.98
C LYS A 223 -1.57 -2.60 30.03
N LYS A 224 -2.44 -1.77 30.62
CA LYS A 224 -3.46 -2.22 31.57
C LYS A 224 -4.47 -3.17 30.91
N GLU A 225 -5.05 -2.77 29.78
CA GLU A 225 -6.11 -3.52 29.11
C GLU A 225 -5.60 -4.83 28.51
N SER A 226 -4.42 -4.83 27.87
CA SER A 226 -3.79 -6.06 27.38
C SER A 226 -3.50 -7.04 28.52
N GLN A 227 -3.07 -6.57 29.70
CA GLN A 227 -2.90 -7.43 30.86
C GLN A 227 -4.24 -8.02 31.34
N GLN A 228 -5.31 -7.23 31.36
CA GLN A 228 -6.65 -7.74 31.70
C GLN A 228 -7.12 -8.80 30.70
N VAL A 229 -6.89 -8.58 29.40
CA VAL A 229 -7.18 -9.55 28.34
C VAL A 229 -6.40 -10.85 28.54
N LEU A 230 -5.09 -10.78 28.80
CA LEU A 230 -4.28 -11.96 29.10
C LEU A 230 -4.84 -12.74 30.31
N ASN A 231 -5.25 -12.04 31.37
CA ASN A 231 -5.80 -12.66 32.57
C ASN A 231 -7.13 -13.39 32.31
N VAL A 232 -8.07 -12.80 31.57
CA VAL A 232 -9.39 -13.42 31.33
C VAL A 232 -9.35 -14.53 30.28
N THR A 233 -8.39 -14.47 29.36
CA THR A 233 -8.21 -15.49 28.30
C THR A 233 -7.30 -16.64 28.73
N GLY A 234 -6.48 -16.45 29.76
CA GLY A 234 -5.46 -17.43 30.18
C GLY A 234 -4.28 -17.54 29.21
N LEU A 235 -4.15 -16.61 28.26
CA LEU A 235 -3.01 -16.55 27.35
C LEU A 235 -1.73 -16.21 28.11
N LYS A 236 -0.63 -16.89 27.76
CA LYS A 236 0.68 -16.64 28.35
C LYS A 236 1.34 -15.43 27.69
N ARG A 237 1.91 -14.52 28.48
CA ARG A 237 2.49 -13.27 27.97
C ARG A 237 3.64 -13.52 26.99
N GLU A 238 4.46 -14.54 27.24
CA GLU A 238 5.61 -14.92 26.43
C GLU A 238 5.25 -15.43 25.02
N ASP A 239 4.02 -15.91 24.82
CA ASP A 239 3.54 -16.43 23.53
C ASP A 239 2.85 -15.35 22.67
N ILE A 240 2.68 -14.14 23.20
CA ILE A 240 1.88 -13.06 22.61
C ILE A 240 2.76 -11.87 22.26
N THR A 241 2.77 -11.47 20.99
CA THR A 241 3.39 -10.20 20.57
C THR A 241 2.48 -9.01 20.91
N LEU A 242 2.92 -8.13 21.80
CA LEU A 242 2.28 -6.84 22.05
C LEU A 242 2.88 -5.78 21.13
N HIS A 243 2.04 -5.05 20.39
CA HIS A 243 2.51 -4.01 19.46
C HIS A 243 1.53 -2.86 19.27
N VAL A 244 2.03 -1.63 19.38
CA VAL A 244 1.19 -0.41 19.31
C VAL A 244 1.80 0.70 18.45
N ALA A 245 3.13 0.83 18.47
CA ALA A 245 3.83 1.94 17.82
C ALA A 245 3.66 1.95 16.29
N ASN A 246 3.24 3.09 15.77
CA ASN A 246 3.38 3.48 14.36
C ASN A 246 4.75 4.15 14.13
N THR A 247 4.97 4.74 12.96
CA THR A 247 6.21 5.49 12.66
C THR A 247 6.49 6.59 13.69
N TYR A 248 5.55 7.49 13.96
CA TYR A 248 5.75 8.59 14.90
C TYR A 248 6.11 8.09 16.30
N ALA A 249 5.29 7.21 16.88
CA ALA A 249 5.52 6.68 18.23
C ALA A 249 6.84 5.89 18.36
N THR A 250 7.27 5.22 17.27
CA THR A 250 8.56 4.52 17.25
C THR A 250 9.73 5.51 17.40
N ILE A 251 9.62 6.70 16.82
CA ILE A 251 10.67 7.72 16.86
C ILE A 251 10.62 8.50 18.20
N THR A 252 9.43 8.86 18.67
CA THR A 252 9.27 9.85 19.74
C THR A 252 8.98 9.27 21.13
N VAL A 253 8.48 8.03 21.21
CA VAL A 253 8.10 7.39 22.47
C VAL A 253 8.69 5.96 22.56
N PRO A 254 10.00 5.80 22.86
CA PRO A 254 10.67 4.51 22.84
C PRO A 254 10.05 3.41 23.74
N GLU A 255 9.43 3.80 24.85
CA GLU A 255 8.72 2.88 25.74
C GLU A 255 7.45 2.25 25.11
N SER A 256 7.03 2.74 23.94
CA SER A 256 5.90 2.22 23.15
C SER A 256 6.28 1.08 22.19
N TRP A 257 7.58 0.77 22.04
CA TRP A 257 8.04 -0.24 21.08
C TRP A 257 7.49 -1.63 21.40
N LEU A 258 7.37 -1.97 22.68
CA LEU A 258 6.93 -3.29 23.15
C LEU A 258 7.69 -4.41 22.40
N ASP A 259 7.01 -5.48 22.01
CA ASP A 259 7.67 -6.63 21.35
C ASP A 259 7.90 -6.39 19.85
N MET A 260 7.10 -5.51 19.24
CA MET A 260 7.19 -5.23 17.81
C MET A 260 6.66 -3.83 17.47
N VAL A 261 7.37 -3.10 16.60
CA VAL A 261 6.90 -1.84 16.01
C VAL A 261 6.27 -2.07 14.62
N ARG A 262 5.31 -1.24 14.23
CA ARG A 262 4.67 -1.28 12.90
C ARG A 262 4.85 0.05 12.17
N VAL A 263 5.92 0.16 11.43
CA VAL A 263 6.30 1.42 10.77
C VAL A 263 6.06 1.34 9.26
N GLY A 264 5.66 2.47 8.65
CA GLY A 264 5.37 2.55 7.22
C GLY A 264 6.06 3.76 6.60
N GLY A 265 5.52 4.97 6.86
CA GLY A 265 6.03 6.24 6.31
C GLY A 265 7.53 6.47 6.51
N ILE A 266 8.09 5.95 7.62
CA ILE A 266 9.53 6.05 7.94
C ILE A 266 10.45 5.53 6.82
N PHE A 267 10.03 4.49 6.08
CA PHE A 267 10.83 3.91 5.01
C PHE A 267 10.95 4.83 3.80
N TYR A 268 10.03 5.78 3.66
CA TYR A 268 9.90 6.68 2.53
C TYR A 268 10.28 8.12 2.89
N GLY A 269 10.84 8.33 4.09
CA GLY A 269 11.10 9.66 4.63
C GLY A 269 9.83 10.47 4.89
N ASP A 270 8.70 9.79 5.13
CA ASP A 270 7.38 10.40 5.30
C ASP A 270 6.95 10.33 6.78
N THR A 271 7.39 11.31 7.56
CA THR A 271 7.08 11.44 8.98
C THR A 271 7.31 12.87 9.45
N ILE A 272 6.44 13.39 10.31
CA ILE A 272 6.59 14.71 10.92
C ILE A 272 7.60 14.72 12.09
N ALA A 273 7.99 13.54 12.58
CA ALA A 273 8.82 13.42 13.79
C ALA A 273 10.29 13.80 13.59
N THR A 274 10.81 13.72 12.37
CA THR A 274 12.22 14.02 12.04
C THR A 274 12.42 14.06 10.52
N ASN A 275 13.40 14.84 10.08
CA ASN A 275 13.82 14.94 8.68
C ASN A 275 15.05 14.06 8.37
N ASP A 276 15.49 13.21 9.31
CA ASP A 276 16.71 12.43 9.12
C ASP A 276 16.51 11.14 8.31
N TYR A 277 15.29 10.85 7.85
CA TYR A 277 14.98 9.78 6.91
C TYR A 277 14.85 10.35 5.50
N LYS A 278 15.39 9.65 4.52
CA LYS A 278 15.50 10.14 3.14
C LYS A 278 14.18 9.94 2.40
N ARG A 279 13.73 10.96 1.65
CA ARG A 279 12.66 10.78 0.66
C ARG A 279 13.13 9.79 -0.41
N VAL A 280 12.21 8.91 -0.83
CA VAL A 280 12.50 7.82 -1.79
C VAL A 280 11.94 8.11 -3.18
N MET A 281 10.85 8.86 -3.26
CA MET A 281 10.11 9.14 -4.49
C MET A 281 10.59 10.42 -5.18
N THR A 282 10.70 10.42 -6.51
CA THR A 282 10.79 11.63 -7.35
C THR A 282 9.83 11.50 -8.52
N LEU A 283 8.89 12.44 -8.70
CA LEU A 283 7.91 12.43 -9.80
C LEU A 283 8.46 13.26 -10.97
N LYS A 284 8.54 12.64 -12.16
CA LYS A 284 9.19 13.23 -13.33
C LYS A 284 8.37 13.11 -14.62
N SER A 285 8.69 13.98 -15.56
CA SER A 285 8.20 14.02 -16.95
C SER A 285 9.25 14.68 -17.84
N ASN A 286 8.95 14.88 -19.13
CA ASN A 286 9.75 15.71 -20.02
C ASN A 286 8.94 16.84 -20.66
N ILE A 287 9.63 17.87 -21.16
CA ILE A 287 9.01 18.90 -21.99
C ILE A 287 8.61 18.30 -23.35
N ALA A 288 7.33 18.34 -23.70
CA ALA A 288 6.86 17.89 -25.01
C ALA A 288 7.04 18.95 -26.09
N SER A 289 6.74 20.22 -25.77
CA SER A 289 6.98 21.35 -26.68
C SER A 289 7.16 22.66 -25.92
N VAL A 290 7.83 23.60 -26.56
CA VAL A 290 8.04 24.97 -26.06
C VAL A 290 7.43 25.93 -27.07
N ASN A 291 6.57 26.83 -26.62
CA ASN A 291 5.78 27.69 -27.51
C ASN A 291 5.82 29.15 -27.05
N HIS A 292 5.86 30.07 -28.01
CA HIS A 292 5.77 31.51 -27.76
C HIS A 292 4.32 31.98 -27.83
N TYR A 293 3.88 32.73 -26.82
CA TYR A 293 2.56 33.32 -26.77
C TYR A 293 2.62 34.82 -26.43
N PRO A 294 1.86 35.69 -27.13
CA PRO A 294 1.88 37.11 -26.87
C PRO A 294 1.19 37.46 -25.55
N LYS A 295 1.56 38.62 -24.98
CA LYS A 295 0.84 39.25 -23.88
C LYS A 295 -0.66 39.33 -24.16
N GLY A 296 -1.47 39.03 -23.15
CA GLY A 296 -2.94 39.05 -23.25
C GLY A 296 -3.56 37.71 -23.66
N ASN A 297 -2.78 36.75 -24.17
CA ASN A 297 -3.27 35.38 -24.34
C ASN A 297 -3.65 34.76 -22.99
N THR A 298 -4.52 33.76 -23.04
CA THR A 298 -4.99 33.03 -21.86
C THR A 298 -4.53 31.57 -21.89
N VAL A 299 -4.34 30.95 -20.73
CA VAL A 299 -3.77 29.60 -20.60
C VAL A 299 -4.79 28.63 -20.00
N GLY A 300 -5.01 27.51 -20.70
CA GLY A 300 -5.84 26.40 -20.24
C GLY A 300 -7.35 26.65 -20.29
N TYR A 301 -8.10 25.67 -19.78
CA TYR A 301 -9.56 25.73 -19.69
C TYR A 301 -10.04 26.92 -18.84
N ASP A 302 -11.19 27.47 -19.22
CA ASP A 302 -11.84 28.63 -18.56
C ASP A 302 -10.98 29.89 -18.46
N ARG A 303 -9.84 29.92 -19.18
CA ARG A 303 -8.97 31.10 -19.30
C ARG A 303 -8.54 31.66 -17.94
N THR A 304 -8.28 30.78 -16.96
CA THR A 304 -8.02 31.17 -15.56
C THR A 304 -6.69 31.85 -15.33
N TYR A 305 -5.84 31.95 -16.35
CA TYR A 305 -4.61 32.74 -16.32
C TYR A 305 -4.50 33.55 -17.60
N THR A 306 -4.19 34.84 -17.48
CA THR A 306 -3.91 35.74 -18.61
C THR A 306 -2.45 36.17 -18.55
N LEU A 307 -1.72 35.98 -19.65
CA LEU A 307 -0.32 36.33 -19.76
C LEU A 307 -0.12 37.84 -19.65
N LYS A 308 0.75 38.25 -18.73
CA LYS A 308 1.04 39.68 -18.44
C LYS A 308 2.17 40.25 -19.31
N ARG A 309 2.88 39.39 -20.05
CA ARG A 309 3.99 39.68 -20.97
C ARG A 309 3.99 38.67 -22.12
N ASP A 310 4.74 38.96 -23.18
CA ASP A 310 5.10 37.93 -24.16
C ASP A 310 5.86 36.84 -23.39
N SER A 311 5.40 35.61 -23.53
CA SER A 311 5.83 34.50 -22.68
C SER A 311 6.26 33.30 -23.51
N VAL A 312 7.19 32.53 -22.95
CA VAL A 312 7.58 31.21 -23.45
C VAL A 312 7.03 30.18 -22.49
N LEU A 313 6.15 29.31 -22.98
CA LEU A 313 5.49 28.30 -22.16
C LEU A 313 5.94 26.90 -22.58
N ALA A 314 6.27 26.06 -21.61
CA ALA A 314 6.52 24.64 -21.82
C ALA A 314 5.23 23.84 -21.60
N ASN A 315 4.95 22.94 -22.53
CA ASN A 315 3.87 21.97 -22.47
C ASN A 315 4.43 20.64 -21.98
N ILE A 316 3.92 20.15 -20.86
CA ILE A 316 4.36 18.92 -20.21
C ILE A 316 3.22 17.89 -20.29
N PRO A 317 3.47 16.65 -20.75
CA PRO A 317 2.44 15.62 -20.94
C PRO A 317 2.06 14.93 -19.62
N VAL A 318 1.78 15.72 -18.59
CA VAL A 318 1.28 15.31 -17.27
C VAL A 318 0.01 16.07 -16.97
N GLY A 319 -1.00 15.40 -16.45
CA GLY A 319 -2.22 16.04 -15.98
C GLY A 319 -2.87 15.33 -14.81
N TYR A 320 -4.15 15.63 -14.59
CA TYR A 320 -4.86 15.06 -13.44
C TYR A 320 -5.13 13.56 -13.58
N ALA A 321 -5.07 12.98 -14.77
CA ALA A 321 -5.14 11.52 -14.97
C ALA A 321 -3.87 10.81 -14.46
N ASP A 322 -2.74 11.51 -14.45
CA ASP A 322 -1.46 11.07 -13.90
C ASP A 322 -1.33 11.42 -12.39
N GLY A 323 -2.42 11.84 -11.76
CA GLY A 323 -2.47 12.23 -10.35
C GLY A 323 -1.91 13.63 -10.04
N TYR A 324 -1.44 14.40 -11.02
CA TYR A 324 -1.15 15.83 -10.83
C TYR A 324 -2.47 16.63 -10.85
N ARG A 325 -3.18 16.56 -9.72
CA ARG A 325 -4.59 16.96 -9.59
C ARG A 325 -4.85 18.41 -10.01
N ARG A 326 -6.12 18.70 -10.32
CA ARG A 326 -6.60 20.08 -10.59
C ARG A 326 -6.32 21.07 -9.46
N VAL A 327 -6.08 20.61 -8.24
CA VAL A 327 -5.73 21.45 -7.10
C VAL A 327 -4.44 22.25 -7.32
N PHE A 328 -3.51 21.76 -8.16
CA PHE A 328 -2.29 22.47 -8.54
C PHE A 328 -2.49 23.59 -9.59
N SER A 329 -3.72 23.82 -10.05
CA SER A 329 -4.01 24.85 -11.06
C SER A 329 -3.66 26.25 -10.52
N ASN A 330 -2.78 26.99 -11.23
CA ASN A 330 -2.25 28.30 -10.79
C ASN A 330 -1.56 28.31 -9.42
N ALA A 331 -1.20 27.14 -8.87
CA ALA A 331 -0.64 27.02 -7.51
C ALA A 331 0.62 26.16 -7.46
N GLY A 332 0.69 25.11 -8.28
CA GLY A 332 1.83 24.20 -8.33
C GLY A 332 3.07 24.81 -8.97
N HIS A 333 4.21 24.22 -8.65
CA HIS A 333 5.48 24.47 -9.31
C HIS A 333 6.06 23.17 -9.89
N ALA A 334 7.02 23.33 -10.79
CA ALA A 334 7.87 22.27 -11.31
C ALA A 334 9.33 22.74 -11.33
N LEU A 335 10.28 21.82 -11.44
CA LEU A 335 11.70 22.14 -11.63
C LEU A 335 12.12 21.80 -13.06
N ILE A 336 12.77 22.77 -13.72
CA ILE A 336 13.37 22.62 -15.04
C ILE A 336 14.74 23.28 -15.02
N ASN A 337 15.78 22.57 -15.45
CA ASN A 337 17.19 23.00 -15.38
C ASN A 337 17.61 23.47 -13.98
N GLY A 338 17.06 22.82 -12.94
CA GLY A 338 17.34 23.12 -11.53
C GLY A 338 16.73 24.43 -11.02
N GLN A 339 15.75 24.99 -11.73
CA GLN A 339 15.03 26.20 -11.34
C GLN A 339 13.53 25.94 -11.20
N THR A 340 12.92 26.55 -10.19
CA THR A 340 11.48 26.48 -9.94
C THR A 340 10.71 27.35 -10.94
N VAL A 341 9.73 26.76 -11.61
CA VAL A 341 8.83 27.42 -12.56
C VAL A 341 7.36 27.19 -12.19
N PRO A 342 6.48 28.20 -12.36
CA PRO A 342 5.09 28.10 -11.95
C PRO A 342 4.21 27.38 -12.98
N VAL A 343 3.23 26.62 -12.50
CA VAL A 343 2.12 26.09 -13.29
C VAL A 343 1.15 27.21 -13.63
N LEU A 344 0.82 27.35 -14.92
CA LEU A 344 -0.13 28.34 -15.42
C LEU A 344 -1.42 27.69 -15.92
N GLY A 345 -2.54 28.27 -15.48
CA GLY A 345 -3.88 27.83 -15.87
C GLY A 345 -4.34 26.57 -15.17
N LYS A 346 -5.47 26.05 -15.65
CA LYS A 346 -6.07 24.80 -15.16
C LYS A 346 -5.31 23.57 -15.69
N THR A 347 -4.85 22.70 -14.79
CA THR A 347 -4.23 21.42 -15.17
C THR A 347 -5.18 20.59 -16.04
N SER A 348 -4.82 20.22 -17.25
CA SER A 348 -5.69 19.42 -18.12
C SER A 348 -5.60 17.93 -17.76
N MET A 349 -6.35 17.07 -18.48
CA MET A 349 -6.37 15.63 -18.18
C MET A 349 -4.98 15.01 -18.28
N ASN A 350 -4.22 15.38 -19.32
CA ASN A 350 -2.92 14.82 -19.65
C ASN A 350 -1.87 15.90 -19.98
N THR A 351 -2.12 17.15 -19.57
CA THR A 351 -1.22 18.27 -19.92
C THR A 351 -1.23 19.36 -18.87
N VAL A 352 -0.04 19.84 -18.52
CA VAL A 352 0.17 21.00 -17.67
C VAL A 352 1.06 21.99 -18.40
N MET A 353 0.76 23.27 -18.23
CA MET A 353 1.51 24.37 -18.82
C MET A 353 2.35 25.03 -17.73
N VAL A 354 3.62 25.27 -18.00
CA VAL A 354 4.52 25.95 -17.07
C VAL A 354 5.18 27.16 -17.75
N ASP A 355 5.38 28.24 -16.99
CA ASP A 355 6.04 29.45 -17.50
C ASP A 355 7.56 29.29 -17.45
N VAL A 356 8.21 29.25 -18.61
CA VAL A 356 9.66 29.14 -18.75
C VAL A 356 10.28 30.41 -19.34
N THR A 357 9.54 31.52 -19.34
CA THR A 357 9.97 32.79 -19.96
C THR A 357 11.31 33.29 -19.43
N ASP A 358 11.59 33.10 -18.14
CA ASP A 358 12.82 33.57 -17.50
C ASP A 358 13.97 32.54 -17.52
N LEU A 359 13.70 31.31 -17.99
CA LEU A 359 14.72 30.27 -18.09
C LEU A 359 15.59 30.47 -19.34
N LYS A 360 16.89 30.24 -19.18
CA LYS A 360 17.83 30.19 -20.31
C LYS A 360 17.90 28.75 -20.82
N TYR A 361 17.82 28.59 -22.15
CA TYR A 361 17.99 27.32 -22.87
C TYR A 361 17.07 26.21 -22.37
N VAL A 362 15.81 26.24 -22.83
CA VAL A 362 14.82 25.19 -22.56
C VAL A 362 14.45 24.52 -23.87
N SER A 363 14.51 23.19 -23.91
CA SER A 363 14.31 22.39 -25.12
C SER A 363 13.27 21.29 -24.90
N PRO A 364 12.54 20.88 -25.95
CA PRO A 364 11.79 19.62 -25.91
C PRO A 364 12.70 18.46 -25.52
N GLY A 365 12.22 17.60 -24.63
CA GLY A 365 12.98 16.48 -24.06
C GLY A 365 13.63 16.78 -22.71
N ASP A 366 13.80 18.04 -22.31
CA ASP A 366 14.37 18.38 -21.00
C ASP A 366 13.53 17.78 -19.87
N GLU A 367 14.21 17.28 -18.83
CA GLU A 367 13.57 16.65 -17.67
C GLU A 367 12.86 17.69 -16.80
N VAL A 368 11.65 17.35 -16.38
CA VAL A 368 10.80 18.14 -15.48
C VAL A 368 10.54 17.36 -14.21
N VAL A 369 10.80 17.96 -13.05
CA VAL A 369 10.51 17.35 -11.73
C VAL A 369 9.30 18.03 -11.10
N PHE A 370 8.26 17.26 -10.79
CA PHE A 370 7.05 17.73 -10.10
C PHE A 370 7.06 17.47 -8.59
N PHE A 371 7.91 16.55 -8.12
CA PHE A 371 8.18 16.31 -6.71
C PHE A 371 9.59 15.75 -6.55
N GLY A 372 10.36 16.25 -5.58
CA GLY A 372 11.76 15.88 -5.35
C GLY A 372 12.74 16.98 -5.76
N LYS A 373 13.99 16.58 -6.05
CA LYS A 373 15.11 17.52 -6.26
C LYS A 373 15.56 17.58 -7.71
N GLN A 374 15.97 18.77 -8.15
CA GLN A 374 16.71 18.97 -9.39
C GLN A 374 17.75 20.09 -9.18
N GLY A 375 19.04 19.80 -9.34
CA GLY A 375 20.10 20.75 -9.01
C GLY A 375 20.04 21.16 -7.53
N HIS A 376 19.90 22.46 -7.27
CA HIS A 376 19.76 23.01 -5.91
C HIS A 376 18.30 23.31 -5.51
N ALA A 377 17.33 23.08 -6.40
CA ALA A 377 15.92 23.31 -6.13
C ALA A 377 15.23 22.01 -5.68
N GLU A 378 14.15 22.16 -4.92
CA GLU A 378 13.34 21.07 -4.38
C GLU A 378 11.87 21.48 -4.37
N ILE A 379 10.99 20.56 -4.76
CA ILE A 379 9.56 20.63 -4.46
C ILE A 379 9.31 19.71 -3.26
N THR A 380 8.95 20.29 -2.12
CA THR A 380 8.87 19.56 -0.85
C THR A 380 7.51 18.90 -0.64
N ALA A 381 7.42 18.01 0.35
CA ALA A 381 6.15 17.39 0.71
C ALA A 381 5.18 18.41 1.30
N GLU A 382 5.68 19.34 2.11
CA GLU A 382 4.91 20.41 2.76
C GLU A 382 4.26 21.33 1.71
N GLU A 383 4.99 21.69 0.63
CA GLU A 383 4.40 22.44 -0.49
C GLU A 383 3.23 21.67 -1.14
N VAL A 384 3.41 20.36 -1.34
CA VAL A 384 2.38 19.49 -1.91
C VAL A 384 1.16 19.40 -0.99
N GLU A 385 1.38 19.32 0.33
CA GLU A 385 0.33 19.29 1.34
C GLU A 385 -0.45 20.61 1.39
N ASP A 386 0.25 21.74 1.45
CA ASP A 386 -0.32 23.08 1.47
C ASP A 386 -1.24 23.33 0.28
N ILE A 387 -0.80 22.93 -0.92
CA ILE A 387 -1.61 23.07 -2.13
C ILE A 387 -2.76 22.06 -2.14
N SER A 388 -2.49 20.80 -1.81
CA SER A 388 -3.45 19.71 -2.01
C SER A 388 -4.54 19.65 -0.93
N GLY A 389 -4.30 20.25 0.24
CA GLY A 389 -5.20 20.22 1.40
C GLY A 389 -5.28 18.86 2.10
N ALA A 390 -4.31 17.97 1.84
CA ALA A 390 -4.25 16.63 2.40
C ALA A 390 -2.79 16.22 2.63
N LEU A 391 -2.58 15.25 3.53
CA LEU A 391 -1.25 14.70 3.81
C LEU A 391 -0.56 14.13 2.55
N PHE A 392 0.76 14.21 2.51
CA PHE A 392 1.58 13.82 1.36
C PHE A 392 1.38 12.35 0.97
N THR A 393 1.15 11.47 1.94
CA THR A 393 0.89 10.04 1.68
C THR A 393 -0.31 9.81 0.75
N GLU A 394 -1.34 10.67 0.80
CA GLU A 394 -2.46 10.56 -0.15
C GLU A 394 -1.97 10.77 -1.58
N MET A 395 -1.12 11.78 -1.78
CA MET A 395 -0.60 12.15 -3.09
C MET A 395 0.36 11.09 -3.64
N SER A 396 1.30 10.60 -2.83
CA SER A 396 2.26 9.57 -3.27
C SER A 396 1.58 8.26 -3.66
N ILE A 397 0.51 7.85 -2.96
CA ILE A 397 -0.29 6.67 -3.33
C ILE A 397 -0.99 6.89 -4.67
N LEU A 398 -1.61 8.06 -4.90
CA LEU A 398 -2.31 8.36 -6.15
C LEU A 398 -1.35 8.45 -7.34
N TRP A 399 -0.20 9.10 -7.16
CA TRP A 399 0.87 9.13 -8.16
C TRP A 399 1.36 7.73 -8.46
N GLY A 400 1.60 6.93 -7.41
CA GLY A 400 2.00 5.53 -7.56
C GLY A 400 1.00 4.72 -8.37
N ALA A 401 -0.29 4.89 -8.13
CA ALA A 401 -1.34 4.18 -8.86
C ALA A 401 -1.47 4.58 -10.35
N THR A 402 -1.01 5.78 -10.72
CA THR A 402 -1.25 6.37 -12.04
C THR A 402 0.01 6.53 -12.89
N ASN A 403 1.20 6.29 -12.33
CA ASN A 403 2.48 6.42 -13.03
C ASN A 403 3.32 5.15 -12.90
N LYS A 404 4.18 4.92 -13.89
CA LYS A 404 5.16 3.82 -13.84
C LYS A 404 6.21 4.15 -12.76
N ARG A 405 6.45 3.21 -11.85
CA ARG A 405 7.59 3.26 -10.92
C ARG A 405 8.82 2.61 -11.55
N ILE A 406 9.96 3.25 -11.37
CA ILE A 406 11.27 2.81 -11.87
C ILE A 406 12.22 2.84 -10.68
N LEU A 407 12.83 1.69 -10.38
CA LEU A 407 13.86 1.60 -9.36
C LEU A 407 15.13 2.26 -9.90
N VAL A 408 15.70 3.17 -9.12
CA VAL A 408 16.99 3.83 -9.40
C VAL A 408 17.95 3.60 -8.24
N ASP A 409 19.22 3.91 -8.47
CA ASP A 409 20.37 3.64 -7.58
C ASP A 409 20.55 2.13 -7.30
#